data_AF-A0A3P7KFB0-F1
#
_entry.id   AF-A0A3P7KFB0-F1
#
_cell.length_a   1.000
_cell.length_b   1.000
_cell.length_c   1.000
_cell.angle_alpha   90.00
_cell.angle_beta   90.00
_cell.angle_gamma   90.00
#
_symmetry.space_group_name_H-M   'P 1'
#
loop_
_entity.id
_entity.type
_entity.pdbx_description
1 polymer ?
#
loop_
_entity_poly.entity_id
_entity_poly.type
_entity_poly.pdbx_seq_one_letter_code
_entity_poly.pdbx_strand_id
1 'polypeptide(L)'
;MWHEARRQEKLIRSQMIDSVKRNERRKQFYENVRKDPEQFMQVHGRKCQIHMDPAVAHAAEASSILRRWQGDPNVLIDRFDVRAHMDYIPETKADDIDKR
;
A
#
# COMPACT_ATOMS: atom_id res chain seq x y z
N MET A 1 7.89 -44.19 -15.08
CA MET A 1 9.03 -43.28 -15.31
C MET A 1 8.87 -42.39 -16.55
N TRP A 2 8.56 -42.91 -17.75
CA TRP A 2 8.46 -42.08 -18.97
C TRP A 2 7.28 -41.09 -19.01
N HIS A 3 6.09 -41.50 -18.58
CA HIS A 3 4.91 -40.62 -18.56
C HIS A 3 5.06 -39.42 -17.61
N GLU A 4 5.79 -39.62 -16.52
CA GLU A 4 6.03 -38.58 -15.51
C GLU A 4 7.03 -37.55 -16.03
N ALA A 5 8.12 -37.99 -16.67
CA ALA A 5 9.06 -37.11 -17.35
C ALA A 5 8.37 -36.25 -18.43
N ARG A 6 7.46 -36.85 -19.21
CA ARG A 6 6.70 -36.12 -20.25
C ARG A 6 5.71 -35.09 -19.67
N ARG A 7 5.16 -35.37 -18.47
CA ARG A 7 4.31 -34.42 -17.73
C ARG A 7 5.14 -33.21 -17.25
N GLN A 8 6.31 -33.46 -16.67
CA GLN A 8 7.23 -32.41 -16.22
C GLN A 8 7.70 -31.54 -17.39
N GLU A 9 8.06 -32.16 -18.51
CA GLU A 9 8.46 -31.43 -19.72
C GLU A 9 7.36 -30.49 -20.21
N LYS A 10 6.09 -30.94 -20.23
CA LYS A 10 4.95 -30.10 -20.62
C LYS A 10 4.77 -28.89 -19.69
N LEU A 11 4.93 -29.09 -18.38
CA LEU A 11 4.83 -28.03 -17.37
C LEU A 11 5.94 -26.98 -17.53
N ILE A 12 7.19 -27.42 -17.71
CA ILE A 12 8.33 -26.52 -17.89
C ILE A 12 8.17 -25.72 -19.19
N ARG A 13 7.75 -26.37 -20.28
CA ARG A 13 7.47 -25.68 -21.56
C ARG A 13 6.36 -24.64 -21.42
N SER A 14 5.26 -24.94 -20.72
CA SER A 14 4.19 -23.95 -20.51
C SER A 14 4.67 -22.77 -19.66
N GLN A 15 5.39 -23.03 -18.56
CA GLN A 15 5.95 -21.97 -17.72
C GLN A 15 6.93 -21.07 -18.49
N MET A 16 7.74 -21.65 -19.37
CA MET A 16 8.67 -20.90 -20.22
C MET A 16 7.91 -19.96 -21.17
N ILE A 17 6.90 -20.47 -21.88
CA ILE A 17 6.08 -19.67 -22.80
C ILE A 17 5.36 -18.54 -22.06
N ASP A 18 4.79 -18.83 -20.89
CA ASP A 18 4.11 -17.84 -20.06
C ASP A 18 5.07 -16.78 -19.54
N SER A 19 6.31 -17.15 -19.22
CA SER A 19 7.35 -16.22 -18.79
C SER A 19 7.77 -15.28 -19.92
N VAL A 20 7.92 -15.78 -21.15
CA VAL A 20 8.19 -14.95 -22.34
C VAL A 20 7.03 -13.98 -22.59
N LYS A 21 5.79 -14.47 -22.62
CA LYS A 21 4.60 -13.63 -22.79
C LYS A 21 4.44 -12.58 -21.68
N ARG A 22 4.77 -12.92 -20.44
CA ARG A 22 4.76 -11.98 -19.31
C ARG A 22 5.84 -10.92 -19.48
N ASN A 23 7.05 -11.31 -19.88
CA ASN A 23 8.14 -10.38 -20.13
C ASN A 23 7.83 -9.42 -21.28
N GLU A 24 7.21 -9.93 -22.35
CA GLU A 24 6.80 -9.12 -23.50
C GLU A 24 5.71 -8.10 -23.13
N ARG A 25 4.67 -8.50 -22.39
CA ARG A 25 3.67 -7.56 -21.84
C ARG A 25 4.30 -6.50 -20.95
N ARG A 26 5.26 -6.89 -20.10
CA ARG A 26 5.98 -5.95 -19.23
C ARG A 26 6.82 -4.97 -20.05
N LYS A 27 7.50 -5.44 -21.10
CA LYS A 27 8.24 -4.59 -22.04
C LYS A 27 7.31 -3.61 -22.75
N GLN A 28 6.18 -4.08 -23.29
CA GLN A 28 5.18 -3.23 -23.95
C GLN A 28 4.62 -2.17 -23.00
N PHE A 29 4.35 -2.53 -21.74
CA PHE A 29 3.94 -1.58 -20.71
C PHE A 29 4.98 -0.46 -20.54
N TYR A 30 6.25 -0.80 -20.31
CA TYR A 30 7.29 0.20 -20.12
C TYR A 30 7.60 1.03 -21.38
N GLU A 31 7.55 0.44 -22.57
CA GLU A 31 7.69 1.16 -23.84
C GLU A 31 6.54 2.16 -24.06
N ASN A 32 5.32 1.82 -23.65
CA ASN A 32 4.19 2.74 -23.70
C ASN A 32 4.31 3.83 -22.63
N VAL A 33 4.71 3.49 -21.40
CA VAL A 33 4.94 4.44 -20.30
C VAL A 33 6.05 5.44 -20.65
N ARG A 34 7.10 5.00 -21.37
CA ARG A 34 8.23 5.87 -21.75
C ARG A 34 7.86 6.91 -22.83
N LYS A 35 6.76 6.70 -23.56
CA LYS A 35 6.32 7.63 -24.62
C LYS A 35 5.63 8.87 -24.07
N ASP A 36 4.96 8.78 -22.92
CA ASP A 36 4.26 9.91 -22.31
C ASP A 36 4.51 9.95 -20.79
N PRO A 37 5.46 10.79 -20.34
CA PRO A 37 5.77 10.98 -18.92
C PRO A 37 4.60 11.51 -18.09
N GLU A 38 3.62 12.18 -18.72
CA GLU A 38 2.52 12.85 -18.04
C GLU A 38 1.33 11.90 -17.79
N GLN A 39 1.22 10.82 -18.58
CA GLN A 39 0.09 9.87 -18.51
C GLN A 39 -0.05 9.16 -17.15
N PHE A 40 1.02 9.12 -16.35
CA PHE A 40 1.01 8.54 -14.99
C PHE A 40 1.39 9.56 -13.91
N MET A 41 1.44 10.85 -14.23
CA MET A 41 1.70 11.87 -13.23
C MET A 41 0.52 11.96 -12.25
N GLN A 42 0.66 11.31 -11.10
CA GLN A 42 -0.32 11.39 -10.03
C GLN A 42 0.07 12.50 -9.06
N VAL A 43 -0.72 13.58 -9.04
CA VAL A 43 -0.56 14.65 -8.04
C VAL A 43 -1.38 14.28 -6.81
N HIS A 44 -0.70 13.86 -5.75
CA HIS A 44 -1.31 13.57 -4.46
C HIS A 44 -1.15 14.79 -3.54
N GLY A 45 -2.27 15.39 -3.14
CA GLY A 45 -2.31 16.44 -2.13
C GLY A 45 -2.64 15.87 -0.76
N ARG A 46 -1.88 16.26 0.27
CA ARG A 46 -2.21 16.00 1.68
C ARG A 46 -2.32 17.33 2.41
N LYS A 47 -3.26 17.46 3.35
CA LYS A 47 -3.28 18.60 4.27
C LYS A 47 -1.94 18.61 5.02
N CYS A 48 -1.16 19.68 4.88
CA CYS A 48 0.09 19.87 5.61
C CYS A 48 -0.08 21.01 6.61
N GLN A 49 0.50 20.84 7.79
CA GLN A 49 0.64 21.92 8.75
C GLN A 49 2.01 22.57 8.57
N ILE A 50 2.06 23.92 8.60
CA ILE A 50 3.33 24.64 8.46
C ILE A 50 4.06 24.60 9.79
N HIS A 51 5.24 23.97 9.81
CA HIS A 51 6.15 23.97 10.94
C HIS A 51 7.34 24.88 10.63
N MET A 52 7.67 25.80 11.54
CA MET A 52 8.80 26.73 11.37
C MET A 52 10.15 26.01 11.47
N ASP A 53 10.21 24.94 12.26
CA ASP A 53 11.40 24.10 12.44
C ASP A 53 11.33 22.86 11.53
N PRO A 54 12.32 22.66 10.64
CA PRO A 54 12.41 21.46 9.80
C PRO A 54 12.48 20.14 10.57
N ALA A 55 13.09 20.12 11.75
CA ALA A 55 13.19 18.90 12.56
C ALA A 55 11.81 18.50 13.09
N VAL A 56 11.02 19.47 13.55
CA VAL A 56 9.64 19.27 13.96
C VAL A 56 8.77 18.87 12.77
N ALA A 57 8.96 19.50 11.61
CA ALA A 57 8.25 19.14 10.38
C ALA A 57 8.46 17.67 10.01
N HIS A 58 9.72 17.21 10.06
CA HIS A 58 10.04 15.83 9.76
C HIS A 58 9.45 14.86 10.78
N ALA A 59 9.51 15.20 12.07
CA ALA A 59 8.94 14.38 13.13
C ALA A 59 7.41 14.32 13.09
N ALA A 60 6.73 15.38 12.68
CA ALA A 60 5.27 15.44 12.65
C ALA A 60 4.67 14.84 11.37
N GLU A 61 5.27 15.09 10.20
CA GLU A 61 4.64 14.81 8.90
C GLU A 61 5.25 13.60 8.16
N ALA A 62 6.32 12.97 8.70
CA ALA A 62 6.90 11.80 8.04
C ALA A 62 5.87 10.66 7.89
N SER A 63 5.82 10.09 6.69
CA SER A 63 4.92 8.98 6.34
C SER A 63 5.16 7.72 7.19
N SER A 64 6.32 7.61 7.81
CA SER A 64 6.68 6.52 8.71
C SER A 64 6.19 6.72 10.15
N ILE A 65 5.76 7.92 10.52
CA ILE A 65 5.35 8.29 11.89
C ILE A 65 3.84 8.25 12.03
N LEU A 66 3.10 8.69 11.02
CA LEU A 66 1.64 8.73 11.08
C LEU A 66 0.99 7.46 10.54
N ARG A 67 0.00 6.95 11.27
CA ARG A 67 -0.75 5.73 10.97
C ARG A 67 -2.24 6.04 10.96
N ARG A 68 -3.01 5.35 10.13
CA ARG A 68 -4.48 5.41 10.22
C ARG A 68 -4.93 4.74 11.50
N TRP A 69 -5.82 5.40 12.24
CA TRP A 69 -6.41 4.81 13.43
C TRP A 69 -7.38 3.69 13.05
N GLN A 70 -7.40 2.61 13.83
CA GLN A 70 -8.27 1.46 13.60
C GLN A 70 -9.76 1.81 13.78
N GLY A 71 -10.10 2.74 14.68
CA GLY A 71 -11.48 3.13 14.95
C GLY A 71 -12.08 4.10 13.92
N ASP A 72 -11.26 4.89 13.24
CA ASP A 72 -11.67 5.74 12.12
C ASP A 72 -10.48 5.92 11.14
N PRO A 73 -10.56 5.33 9.93
CA PRO A 73 -9.51 5.46 8.92
C PRO A 73 -9.24 6.89 8.44
N ASN A 74 -10.15 7.84 8.68
CA ASN A 74 -9.98 9.25 8.33
C ASN A 74 -9.09 10.00 9.33
N VAL A 75 -8.89 9.43 10.52
CA VAL A 75 -8.04 10.00 11.57
C VAL A 75 -6.64 9.40 11.48
N LEU A 76 -5.65 10.28 11.38
CA LEU A 76 -4.23 9.92 11.50
C LEU A 76 -3.77 10.12 12.93
N ILE A 77 -3.04 9.13 13.45
CA ILE A 77 -2.44 9.14 14.79
C ILE A 77 -0.94 8.87 14.68
N ASP A 78 -0.18 9.32 15.68
CA ASP A 78 1.24 8.98 15.80
C ASP A 78 1.38 7.46 16.04
N ARG A 79 2.40 6.83 15.46
CA ARG A 79 2.74 5.43 15.70
C ARG A 79 3.09 5.14 17.17
N PHE A 80 3.53 6.16 17.90
CA PHE A 80 3.83 6.10 19.34
C PHE A 80 2.62 6.48 20.20
N ASP A 81 1.50 6.86 19.59
CA ASP A 81 0.24 7.04 20.31
C ASP A 81 -0.20 5.71 20.94
N VAL A 82 -0.66 5.75 22.18
CA VAL A 82 -1.09 4.56 22.92
C VAL A 82 -2.19 3.80 22.17
N ARG A 83 -3.07 4.53 21.45
CA ARG A 83 -4.14 3.94 20.64
C ARG A 83 -3.63 3.06 19.51
N ALA A 84 -2.41 3.30 19.01
CA ALA A 84 -1.80 2.50 17.96
C ALA A 84 -1.38 1.09 18.44
N HIS A 85 -1.30 0.89 19.76
CA HIS A 85 -0.89 -0.36 20.41
C HIS A 85 -2.08 -1.15 20.97
N MET A 86 -3.32 -0.67 20.75
CA MET A 86 -4.51 -1.42 21.15
C MET A 86 -4.79 -2.52 20.13
N ASP A 87 -4.84 -3.77 20.60
CA ASP A 87 -5.19 -4.93 19.76
C ASP A 87 -6.69 -5.02 19.47
N TYR A 88 -7.51 -4.45 20.35
CA TYR A 88 -8.97 -4.47 20.27
C TYR A 88 -9.55 -3.15 20.75
N ILE A 89 -10.46 -2.59 19.95
CA ILE A 89 -11.23 -1.39 20.30
C ILE A 89 -12.69 -1.83 20.48
N PRO A 90 -13.25 -1.76 21.70
CA PRO A 90 -14.65 -2.10 21.91
C PRO A 90 -15.57 -1.11 21.18
N GLU A 91 -16.62 -1.62 20.55
CA GLU A 91 -17.65 -0.78 19.96
C GLU A 91 -18.40 -0.02 21.07
N THR A 92 -18.39 1.32 20.99
CA THR A 92 -19.21 2.14 21.89
C THR A 92 -20.68 1.92 21.58
N LYS A 93 -21.42 1.29 22.48
CA LYS A 93 -22.88 1.22 22.40
C LYS A 93 -23.43 2.64 22.49
N ALA A 94 -24.24 3.05 21.51
CA ALA A 94 -24.82 4.40 21.45
C ALA A 94 -25.62 4.76 22.73
N ASP A 95 -26.13 3.75 23.44
CA ASP A 95 -26.96 3.91 24.64
C ASP A 95 -26.22 4.49 25.87
N ASP A 96 -24.89 4.55 25.87
CA ASP A 96 -24.09 5.08 26.98
C ASP A 96 -23.72 6.57 26.81
N ILE A 97 -23.96 7.17 25.62
CA ILE A 97 -23.66 8.58 25.35
C ILE A 97 -24.76 9.48 25.97
N ASP A 98 -25.99 8.99 26.04
CA ASP A 98 -27.15 9.75 26.55
C ASP A 98 -27.31 9.68 28.08
N LYS A 99 -26.35 9.06 28.78
CA LYS A 99 -26.36 8.88 30.25
C LYS A 99 -25.24 9.63 30.99
N ARG A 100 -24.50 10.52 30.31
CA ARG A 100 -23.43 11.33 30.92
C ARG A 100 -23.76 12.81 30.96
#